data_AF-A0A349E1B3-F1
#
_entry.id   AF-A0A349E1B3-F1
#
_cell.length_a   1.000
_cell.length_b   1.000
_cell.length_c   1.000
_cell.angle_alpha   90.00
_cell.angle_beta   90.00
_cell.angle_gamma   90.00
#
_symmetry.space_group_name_H-M   'P 1'
#
loop_
_entity.id
_entity.type
_entity.pdbx_description
1 polymer ?
#
loop_
_entity_poly.entity_id
_entity_poly.type
_entity_poly.pdbx_seq_one_letter_code
_entity_poly.pdbx_strand_id
1 'polypeptide(L)'
;MKHLWTICLLGLTLAFQNCASPIAMRGKTYKPTSIAKTAKAEHQEPYQHFVKKGKNGEITLVKPTKKPKSVDRLIIYNAYMQLVHDQPDSDSLKSFFMQLAKKYEGYVLNINSSRVKLRVPSQDMRGAIQDLSAIGKVKDKSITTQDVTSDFYDRTIRLENAQKTRARYLKLLDKAQNVEEILKVEKELERLNATIDLLKGQLNKYSHLVTYSTINVHLNLRDKPGVLSYPLIGLYKGVRWLFVRN
;
A
#
# COMPACT_ATOMS: atom_id res chain seq x y z
N MET A 1 54.96 55.72 -0.65
CA MET A 1 54.03 54.85 -1.40
C MET A 1 54.05 53.49 -0.74
N LYS A 2 52.87 52.98 -0.36
CA LYS A 2 52.59 51.89 0.60
C LYS A 2 52.42 52.39 2.05
N HIS A 3 51.20 52.16 2.55
CA HIS A 3 50.72 52.15 3.95
C HIS A 3 50.68 53.47 4.77
N LEU A 4 49.47 54.05 4.86
CA LEU A 4 48.92 54.66 6.08
C LEU A 4 48.18 53.52 6.82
N TRP A 5 48.33 53.14 8.11
CA TRP A 5 48.65 53.85 9.36
C TRP A 5 47.74 55.08 9.53
N THR A 6 46.84 55.25 10.51
CA THR A 6 46.88 54.87 11.93
C THR A 6 45.61 55.39 12.66
N ILE A 7 45.20 54.68 13.74
CA ILE A 7 44.59 55.18 15.01
C ILE A 7 43.08 55.51 15.06
N CYS A 8 42.35 54.77 15.91
CA CYS A 8 41.67 55.23 17.16
C CYS A 8 40.90 54.03 17.76
N LEU A 9 41.36 53.24 18.74
CA LEU A 9 41.63 53.50 20.18
C LEU A 9 40.39 53.93 20.99
N LEU A 10 39.77 52.94 21.66
CA LEU A 10 38.94 52.95 22.89
C LEU A 10 38.07 51.69 22.81
N GLY A 11 38.37 50.57 23.49
CA GLY A 11 38.51 50.46 24.92
C GLY A 11 37.21 49.89 25.50
N LEU A 12 37.01 48.56 25.47
CA LEU A 12 36.12 47.90 26.42
C LEU A 12 36.48 46.43 26.60
N THR A 13 36.75 46.12 27.85
CA THR A 13 37.23 44.87 28.43
C THR A 13 36.15 43.79 28.53
N LEU A 14 36.57 42.55 28.28
CA LEU A 14 36.17 41.30 28.96
C LEU A 14 34.69 40.89 28.96
N ALA A 15 34.36 39.88 28.16
CA ALA A 15 33.63 38.70 28.63
C ALA A 15 33.90 37.49 27.72
N PHE A 16 34.72 36.56 28.23
CA PHE A 16 34.83 35.18 27.79
C PHE A 16 33.51 34.44 28.05
N GLN A 17 32.80 33.98 27.02
CA GLN A 17 31.90 32.81 27.07
C GLN A 17 31.83 32.21 25.65
N ASN A 18 32.79 31.36 25.25
CA ASN A 18 32.66 29.90 25.28
C ASN A 18 31.27 29.39 24.84
N CYS A 19 31.06 29.25 23.53
CA CYS A 19 29.96 28.48 22.97
C CYS A 19 30.29 26.99 23.04
N ALA A 20 29.95 26.37 24.18
CA ALA A 20 29.78 24.94 24.30
C ALA A 20 28.61 24.71 25.26
N SER A 21 27.40 24.50 24.72
CA SER A 21 26.27 24.09 25.55
C SER A 21 26.22 22.55 25.59
N PRO A 22 26.31 21.93 26.78
CA PRO A 22 26.01 20.51 26.93
C PRO A 22 24.49 20.33 26.90
N ILE A 23 24.02 19.42 26.04
CA ILE A 23 22.64 18.94 26.04
C ILE A 23 22.45 18.12 27.33
N ALA A 24 21.97 18.79 28.38
CA ALA A 24 21.56 18.15 29.61
C ALA A 24 20.25 17.38 29.38
N MET A 25 20.36 16.05 29.32
CA MET A 25 19.23 15.11 29.37
C MET A 25 18.52 15.24 30.73
N ARG A 26 17.54 16.13 30.82
CA ARG A 26 16.65 16.24 31.99
C ARG A 26 15.63 15.11 31.93
N GLY A 27 15.90 14.04 32.66
CA GLY A 27 14.97 12.92 32.86
C GLY A 27 13.64 13.42 33.44
N LYS A 28 12.60 13.48 32.59
CA LYS A 28 11.23 13.68 33.05
C LYS A 28 10.75 12.35 33.63
N THR A 29 10.55 12.30 34.93
CA THR A 29 9.90 11.18 35.61
C THR A 29 8.47 11.05 35.07
N TYR A 30 8.20 9.94 34.38
CA TYR A 30 6.84 9.59 33.98
C TYR A 30 6.07 9.16 35.23
N LYS A 31 5.17 10.03 35.71
CA LYS A 31 4.08 9.60 36.59
C LYS A 31 3.09 8.79 35.74
N PRO A 32 2.72 7.55 36.11
CA PRO A 32 1.65 6.85 35.43
C PRO A 32 0.33 7.56 35.76
N THR A 33 -0.19 8.30 34.78
CA THR A 33 -1.54 8.87 34.86
C THR A 33 -2.52 7.72 34.93
N SER A 34 -3.35 7.79 35.97
CA SER A 34 -4.37 6.84 36.33
C SER A 34 -5.25 6.41 35.16
N ILE A 35 -5.62 5.13 35.21
CA ILE A 35 -6.61 4.46 34.36
C ILE A 35 -7.94 5.20 34.52
N ALA A 36 -8.17 6.21 33.68
CA ALA A 36 -9.48 6.79 33.47
C ALA A 36 -10.15 5.99 32.35
N LYS A 37 -11.13 5.18 32.75
CA LYS A 37 -12.16 4.54 31.92
C LYS A 37 -12.51 5.41 30.71
N THR A 38 -11.96 5.09 29.56
CA THR A 38 -12.40 5.65 28.28
C THR A 38 -13.28 4.61 27.60
N ALA A 39 -14.52 5.02 27.40
CA ALA A 39 -15.59 4.26 26.80
C ALA A 39 -15.18 3.67 25.45
N LYS A 40 -15.78 2.52 25.12
CA LYS A 40 -15.78 1.86 23.81
C LYS A 40 -15.90 2.88 22.67
N ALA A 41 -14.79 3.34 22.12
CA ALA A 41 -14.75 3.83 20.75
C ALA A 41 -14.74 2.58 19.87
N GLU A 42 -15.88 2.28 19.27
CA GLU A 42 -16.06 1.18 18.32
C GLU A 42 -15.26 1.51 17.06
N HIS A 43 -13.96 1.19 17.08
CA HIS A 43 -13.12 1.24 15.91
C HIS A 43 -13.58 0.10 14.98
N GLN A 44 -14.56 0.40 14.14
CA GLN A 44 -15.07 -0.55 13.15
C GLN A 44 -13.93 -0.85 12.18
N GLU A 45 -13.35 -2.03 12.31
CA GLU A 45 -12.25 -2.43 11.45
C GLU A 45 -12.74 -2.54 9.99
N PRO A 46 -11.95 -2.10 9.00
CA PRO A 46 -12.37 -1.99 7.60
C PRO A 46 -13.08 -3.24 7.05
N TYR A 47 -12.76 -4.45 7.50
CA TYR A 47 -13.42 -5.67 7.06
C TYR A 47 -14.88 -5.85 7.52
N GLN A 48 -15.32 -5.10 8.53
CA GLN A 48 -16.63 -5.32 9.17
C GLN A 48 -17.81 -4.93 8.28
N HIS A 49 -17.61 -4.10 7.25
CA HIS A 49 -18.69 -3.76 6.31
C HIS A 49 -19.21 -4.95 5.49
N PHE A 50 -18.46 -6.04 5.44
CA PHE A 50 -18.85 -7.27 4.75
C PHE A 50 -19.51 -8.32 5.68
N VAL A 51 -19.70 -8.00 6.97
CA VAL A 51 -20.18 -8.96 7.97
C VAL A 51 -21.47 -8.44 8.60
N LYS A 52 -22.61 -9.08 8.29
CA LYS A 52 -23.88 -8.81 9.00
C LYS A 52 -24.02 -9.74 10.19
N LYS A 53 -24.14 -9.17 11.40
CA LYS A 53 -24.34 -9.91 12.65
C LYS A 53 -25.84 -10.20 12.85
N GLY A 54 -26.22 -11.46 12.99
CA GLY A 54 -27.60 -11.86 13.30
C GLY A 54 -28.01 -11.50 14.73
N LYS A 55 -29.33 -11.33 14.97
CA LYS A 55 -29.92 -10.87 16.24
C LYS A 55 -29.62 -11.75 17.48
N ASN A 56 -29.10 -12.96 17.28
CA ASN A 56 -28.92 -13.96 18.33
C ASN A 56 -27.42 -14.24 18.62
N GLY A 57 -26.49 -13.57 17.92
CA GLY A 57 -25.06 -13.91 17.95
C GLY A 57 -24.71 -15.26 17.28
N GLU A 58 -25.71 -15.92 16.69
CA GLU A 58 -25.60 -17.13 15.89
C GLU A 58 -25.58 -16.75 14.40
N ILE A 59 -24.52 -17.14 13.70
CA ILE A 59 -24.41 -17.02 12.24
C ILE A 59 -24.83 -18.37 11.66
N THR A 60 -26.08 -18.50 11.21
CA THR A 60 -26.58 -19.74 10.62
C THR A 60 -26.12 -19.89 9.17
N LEU A 61 -25.55 -21.05 8.88
CA LEU A 61 -24.98 -21.43 7.58
C LEU A 61 -26.10 -21.78 6.57
N VAL A 62 -26.09 -21.16 5.40
CA VAL A 62 -26.58 -21.84 4.18
C VAL A 62 -25.34 -22.36 3.47
N LYS A 63 -25.05 -23.67 3.59
CA LYS A 63 -24.15 -24.36 2.66
C LYS A 63 -24.67 -24.08 1.24
N PRO A 64 -23.86 -23.60 0.28
CA PRO A 64 -24.35 -23.35 -1.06
C PRO A 64 -24.45 -24.68 -1.82
N THR A 65 -25.49 -25.47 -1.53
CA THR A 65 -26.07 -26.30 -2.58
C THR A 65 -27.07 -25.41 -3.30
N LYS A 66 -26.67 -24.93 -4.50
CA LYS A 66 -27.47 -24.33 -5.60
C LYS A 66 -26.87 -22.99 -6.05
N LYS A 67 -26.48 -22.95 -7.34
CA LYS A 67 -25.88 -21.82 -8.09
C LYS A 67 -26.26 -20.44 -7.50
N PRO A 68 -25.29 -19.60 -7.10
CA PRO A 68 -25.60 -18.30 -6.50
C PRO A 68 -26.11 -17.32 -7.56
N LYS A 69 -27.38 -16.93 -7.41
CA LYS A 69 -27.94 -15.71 -7.97
C LYS A 69 -27.36 -14.55 -7.14
N SER A 70 -26.47 -13.76 -7.76
CA SER A 70 -25.87 -12.51 -7.24
C SER A 70 -25.58 -12.49 -5.73
N VAL A 71 -24.61 -13.29 -5.29
CA VAL A 71 -23.90 -13.03 -4.03
C VAL A 71 -22.99 -11.82 -4.28
N ASP A 72 -22.91 -10.87 -3.33
CA ASP A 72 -21.88 -9.82 -3.33
C ASP A 72 -20.51 -10.50 -3.31
N ARG A 73 -19.94 -10.69 -4.49
CA ARG A 73 -18.65 -11.37 -4.67
C ARG A 73 -17.55 -10.38 -4.33
N LEU A 74 -16.66 -10.81 -3.45
CA LEU A 74 -15.44 -10.08 -3.13
C LEU A 74 -14.40 -10.40 -4.19
N ILE A 75 -14.22 -9.43 -5.09
CA ILE A 75 -13.37 -9.60 -6.26
C ILE A 75 -12.19 -8.63 -6.18
N ILE A 76 -10.98 -9.17 -6.29
CA ILE A 76 -9.75 -8.38 -6.45
C ILE A 76 -9.45 -8.27 -7.94
N TYR A 77 -9.19 -7.05 -8.41
CA TYR A 77 -8.70 -6.82 -9.76
C TYR A 77 -7.25 -6.37 -9.76
N ASN A 78 -6.46 -7.04 -10.58
CA ASN A 78 -5.07 -6.69 -10.86
C ASN A 78 -4.93 -6.46 -12.36
N ALA A 79 -4.44 -5.29 -12.75
CA ALA A 79 -4.10 -5.00 -14.13
C ALA A 79 -2.59 -4.94 -14.29
N TYR A 80 -2.13 -5.46 -15.42
CA TYR A 80 -0.77 -5.33 -15.91
C TYR A 80 -0.82 -4.68 -17.29
N MET A 81 0.04 -3.71 -17.51
CA MET A 81 0.14 -2.99 -18.78
C MET A 81 1.59 -2.71 -19.12
N GLN A 82 1.96 -2.97 -20.37
CA GLN A 82 3.22 -2.51 -20.95
C GLN A 82 2.94 -1.36 -21.90
N LEU A 83 3.50 -0.20 -21.59
CA LEU A 83 3.40 1.00 -22.41
C LEU A 83 4.76 1.31 -23.02
N VAL A 84 4.76 1.61 -24.31
CA VAL A 84 5.90 2.21 -25.01
C VAL A 84 5.62 3.70 -25.15
N HIS A 85 6.52 4.53 -24.63
CA HIS A 85 6.40 5.99 -24.69
C HIS A 85 7.65 6.62 -25.33
N ASP A 86 7.47 7.77 -25.94
CA ASP A 86 8.53 8.51 -26.64
C ASP A 86 9.26 9.52 -25.74
N GLN A 87 8.69 9.83 -24.57
CA GLN A 87 9.22 10.84 -23.65
C GLN A 87 10.31 10.27 -22.73
N PRO A 88 11.58 10.70 -22.82
CA PRO A 88 12.63 10.24 -21.91
C PRO A 88 12.56 10.87 -20.52
N ASP A 89 11.76 11.92 -20.35
CA ASP A 89 11.69 12.68 -19.10
C ASP A 89 10.86 11.96 -18.02
N SER A 90 11.52 11.67 -16.90
CA SER A 90 10.89 10.97 -15.77
C SER A 90 9.96 11.86 -14.94
N ASP A 91 10.13 13.17 -14.96
CA ASP A 91 9.37 14.08 -14.08
C ASP A 91 7.99 14.41 -14.65
N SER A 92 7.92 14.65 -15.96
CA SER A 92 6.64 14.75 -16.68
C SER A 92 5.78 13.50 -16.49
N LEU A 93 6.37 12.31 -16.59
CA LEU A 93 5.67 11.03 -16.34
C LEU A 93 5.15 10.94 -14.91
N LYS A 94 5.97 11.30 -13.91
CA LYS A 94 5.54 11.29 -12.50
C LYS A 94 4.32 12.16 -12.26
N SER A 95 4.35 13.40 -12.75
CA SER A 95 3.24 14.33 -12.58
C SER A 95 1.95 13.82 -13.24
N PHE A 96 2.07 13.19 -14.42
CA PHE A 96 0.94 12.58 -15.12
C PHE A 96 0.31 11.46 -14.28
N PHE A 97 1.10 10.49 -13.81
CA PHE A 97 0.58 9.36 -13.03
C PHE A 97 -0.03 9.81 -11.70
N MET A 98 0.52 10.85 -11.07
CA MET A 98 -0.06 11.45 -9.87
C MET A 98 -1.41 12.12 -10.14
N GLN A 99 -1.53 12.87 -11.24
CA GLN A 99 -2.80 13.50 -11.64
C GLN A 99 -3.85 12.47 -12.03
N LEU A 100 -3.45 11.43 -12.75
CA LEU A 100 -4.34 10.34 -13.12
C LEU A 100 -4.85 9.61 -11.87
N ALA A 101 -3.96 9.28 -10.94
CA ALA A 101 -4.37 8.67 -9.68
C ALA A 101 -5.38 9.57 -8.94
N LYS A 102 -5.10 10.87 -8.84
CA LYS A 102 -6.00 11.84 -8.21
C LYS A 102 -7.36 11.95 -8.91
N LYS A 103 -7.40 11.92 -10.25
CA LYS A 103 -8.63 11.95 -11.05
C LYS A 103 -9.59 10.82 -10.68
N TYR A 104 -9.05 9.65 -10.39
CA TYR A 104 -9.83 8.47 -10.01
C TYR A 104 -9.89 8.25 -8.49
N GLU A 105 -9.61 9.27 -7.67
CA GLU A 105 -9.57 9.15 -6.19
C GLU A 105 -8.65 8.03 -5.69
N GLY A 106 -7.64 7.71 -6.49
CA GLY A 106 -6.61 6.72 -6.23
C GLY A 106 -5.31 7.35 -5.73
N TYR A 107 -4.30 6.50 -5.56
CA TYR A 107 -2.97 6.92 -5.12
C TYR A 107 -1.87 6.08 -5.78
N VAL A 108 -0.69 6.67 -5.92
CA VAL A 108 0.49 6.00 -6.44
C VAL A 108 1.21 5.30 -5.29
N LEU A 109 1.46 4.00 -5.43
CA LEU A 109 2.22 3.20 -4.46
C LEU A 109 3.72 3.28 -4.69
N ASN A 110 4.12 3.22 -5.97
CA ASN A 110 5.52 3.27 -6.36
C ASN A 110 5.61 3.85 -7.77
N ILE A 111 6.59 4.71 -7.99
CA ILE A 111 6.89 5.23 -9.32
C ILE A 111 8.40 5.30 -9.52
N ASN A 112 8.86 4.74 -10.63
CA ASN A 112 10.21 4.86 -11.13
C ASN A 112 10.17 5.00 -12.67
N SER A 113 11.34 5.10 -13.29
CA SER A 113 11.48 5.30 -14.74
C SER A 113 10.92 4.16 -15.60
N SER A 114 10.82 2.94 -15.07
CA SER A 114 10.41 1.75 -15.83
C SER A 114 9.14 1.07 -15.31
N ARG A 115 8.71 1.37 -14.09
CA ARG A 115 7.57 0.74 -13.43
C ARG A 115 6.80 1.75 -12.60
N VAL A 116 5.49 1.71 -12.75
CA VAL A 116 4.54 2.47 -11.94
C VAL A 116 3.53 1.50 -11.37
N LYS A 117 3.29 1.61 -10.07
CA LYS A 117 2.24 0.88 -9.36
C LYS A 117 1.30 1.91 -8.76
N LEU A 118 0.05 1.87 -9.20
CA LEU A 118 -1.01 2.75 -8.72
C LEU A 118 -2.21 1.93 -8.24
N ARG A 119 -2.94 2.50 -7.29
CA ARG A 119 -4.20 1.98 -6.81
C ARG A 119 -5.32 2.93 -7.17
N VAL A 120 -6.39 2.37 -7.68
CA VAL A 120 -7.62 3.09 -8.04
C VAL A 120 -8.81 2.32 -7.49
N PRO A 121 -9.92 2.99 -7.14
CA PRO A 121 -11.16 2.32 -6.78
C PRO A 121 -11.56 1.29 -7.83
N SER A 122 -12.01 0.12 -7.38
CA SER A 122 -12.22 -1.03 -8.27
C SER A 122 -13.29 -0.81 -9.33
N GLN A 123 -14.29 0.03 -9.03
CA GLN A 123 -15.32 0.44 -9.98
C GLN A 123 -14.77 1.26 -11.15
N ASP A 124 -13.71 2.04 -10.91
CA ASP A 124 -13.15 3.00 -11.87
C ASP A 124 -11.93 2.47 -12.62
N MET A 125 -11.47 1.25 -12.29
CA MET A 125 -10.29 0.63 -12.88
C MET A 125 -10.33 0.63 -14.41
N ARG A 126 -11.49 0.33 -15.01
CA ARG A 126 -11.63 0.26 -16.47
C ARG A 126 -11.40 1.61 -17.13
N GLY A 127 -11.92 2.69 -16.54
CA GLY A 127 -11.69 4.06 -17.01
C GLY A 127 -10.21 4.44 -16.90
N ALA A 128 -9.60 4.15 -15.75
CA ALA A 128 -8.16 4.41 -15.53
C ALA A 128 -7.27 3.70 -16.55
N ILE A 129 -7.56 2.43 -16.87
CA ILE A 129 -6.84 1.66 -17.90
C ILE A 129 -7.00 2.28 -19.30
N GLN A 130 -8.19 2.79 -19.63
CA GLN A 130 -8.44 3.42 -20.92
C GLN A 130 -7.65 4.71 -21.07
N ASP A 131 -7.65 5.56 -20.04
CA ASP A 131 -6.86 6.80 -20.02
C ASP A 131 -5.36 6.51 -20.08
N LEU A 132 -4.89 5.46 -19.38
CA LEU A 132 -3.49 5.01 -19.46
C LEU A 132 -3.09 4.57 -20.87
N SER A 133 -4.02 3.98 -21.60
CA SER A 133 -3.77 3.53 -22.97
C SER A 133 -3.61 4.69 -23.96
N ALA A 134 -4.02 5.91 -23.60
CA ALA A 134 -3.94 7.09 -24.47
C ALA A 134 -2.55 7.76 -24.47
N ILE A 135 -1.70 7.48 -23.48
CA ILE A 135 -0.40 8.15 -23.28
C ILE A 135 0.67 7.61 -24.22
N GLY A 136 0.55 6.36 -24.63
CA GLY A 136 1.57 5.67 -25.41
C GLY A 136 1.02 4.41 -26.06
N LYS A 137 1.89 3.72 -26.80
CA LYS A 137 1.49 2.48 -27.48
C LYS A 137 1.45 1.33 -26.47
N VAL A 138 0.27 0.75 -26.27
CA VAL A 138 0.11 -0.47 -25.48
C VAL A 138 0.77 -1.64 -26.22
N LYS A 139 1.82 -2.22 -25.62
CA LYS A 139 2.47 -3.44 -26.13
C LYS A 139 1.78 -4.70 -25.64
N ASP A 140 1.34 -4.67 -24.39
CA ASP A 140 0.69 -5.80 -23.72
C ASP A 140 -0.23 -5.28 -22.62
N LYS A 141 -1.35 -5.98 -22.40
CA LYS A 141 -2.33 -5.66 -21.37
C LYS A 141 -3.01 -6.93 -20.90
N SER A 142 -2.93 -7.18 -19.60
CA SER A 142 -3.60 -8.29 -18.94
C SER A 142 -4.38 -7.80 -17.73
N ILE A 143 -5.58 -8.34 -17.53
CA ILE A 143 -6.41 -8.08 -16.36
C ILE A 143 -6.70 -9.43 -15.72
N THR A 144 -6.24 -9.60 -14.49
CA THR A 144 -6.47 -10.79 -13.69
C THR A 144 -7.45 -10.45 -12.59
N THR A 145 -8.42 -11.34 -12.42
CA THR A 145 -9.46 -11.22 -11.43
C THR A 145 -9.39 -12.41 -10.48
N GLN A 146 -9.52 -12.17 -9.18
CA GLN A 146 -9.53 -13.23 -8.17
C GLN A 146 -10.75 -13.08 -7.28
N ASP A 147 -11.59 -14.11 -7.22
CA ASP A 147 -12.67 -14.21 -6.25
C ASP A 147 -12.09 -14.68 -4.92
N VAL A 148 -12.22 -13.85 -3.89
CA VAL A 148 -11.72 -14.12 -2.53
C VAL A 148 -12.85 -14.24 -1.52
N THR A 149 -14.09 -14.41 -1.98
CA THR A 149 -15.29 -14.46 -1.13
C THR A 149 -15.18 -15.58 -0.09
N SER A 150 -14.78 -16.78 -0.52
CA SER A 150 -14.62 -17.94 0.38
C SER A 150 -13.51 -17.70 1.41
N ASP A 151 -12.33 -17.28 0.93
CA ASP A 151 -11.17 -17.03 1.79
C ASP A 151 -11.43 -15.96 2.85
N PHE A 152 -12.14 -14.89 2.46
CA PHE A 152 -12.50 -13.80 3.36
C PHE A 152 -13.49 -14.28 4.42
N TYR A 153 -14.49 -15.06 4.03
CA TYR A 153 -15.49 -15.62 4.92
C TYR A 153 -14.86 -16.61 5.93
N ASP A 154 -14.01 -17.53 5.45
CA ASP A 154 -13.31 -18.49 6.30
C ASP A 154 -12.44 -17.80 7.36
N ARG A 155 -11.73 -16.73 6.98
CA ARG A 155 -10.92 -15.94 7.93
C ARG A 155 -11.77 -15.21 8.95
N THR A 156 -12.94 -14.74 8.55
CA THR A 156 -13.90 -14.09 9.45
C THR A 156 -14.39 -15.08 10.52
N ILE A 157 -14.77 -16.29 10.11
CA ILE A 157 -15.17 -17.36 11.05
C ILE A 157 -14.02 -17.71 11.99
N ARG A 158 -12.81 -17.88 11.46
CA ARG A 158 -11.62 -18.20 12.27
C ARG A 158 -11.33 -17.11 13.30
N LEU A 159 -11.48 -15.83 12.91
CA LEU A 159 -11.28 -14.69 13.81
C LEU A 159 -12.30 -14.72 14.95
N GLU A 160 -13.58 -14.91 14.64
CA GLU A 160 -14.64 -14.99 15.65
C GLU A 160 -14.40 -16.16 16.61
N ASN A 161 -14.04 -17.33 16.09
CA ASN A 161 -13.73 -18.50 16.91
C ASN A 161 -12.53 -18.27 17.82
N ALA A 162 -11.48 -17.60 17.32
CA ALA A 162 -10.32 -17.22 18.13
C ALA A 162 -10.72 -16.24 19.24
N GLN A 163 -11.56 -15.24 18.95
CA GLN A 163 -12.06 -14.28 19.95
C GLN A 163 -12.94 -14.94 21.01
N LYS A 164 -13.84 -15.85 20.62
CA LYS A 164 -14.64 -16.64 21.56
C LYS A 164 -13.76 -17.52 22.45
N THR A 165 -12.72 -18.12 21.88
CA THR A 165 -11.76 -18.94 22.62
C THR A 165 -10.96 -18.12 23.62
N ARG A 166 -10.45 -16.96 23.19
CA ARG A 166 -9.80 -15.98 24.08
C ARG A 166 -10.71 -15.58 25.24
N ALA A 167 -11.98 -15.29 24.97
CA ALA A 167 -12.95 -14.94 26.01
C ALA A 167 -13.18 -16.08 27.01
N ARG A 168 -13.19 -17.35 26.56
CA ARG A 168 -13.23 -18.51 27.47
C ARG A 168 -11.97 -18.62 28.31
N TYR A 169 -10.79 -18.38 27.72
CA TYR A 169 -9.51 -18.47 28.42
C TYR A 169 -9.36 -17.38 29.48
N LEU A 170 -9.83 -16.16 29.20
CA LEU A 170 -9.90 -15.09 30.21
C LEU A 170 -10.78 -15.51 31.40
N LYS A 171 -11.93 -16.15 31.16
CA LYS A 171 -12.78 -16.67 32.25
C LYS A 171 -12.13 -17.82 33.05
N LEU A 172 -11.24 -18.59 32.43
CA LEU A 172 -10.47 -19.62 33.13
C LEU A 172 -9.35 -18.98 33.97
N LEU A 173 -8.70 -17.95 33.43
CA LEU A 173 -7.69 -17.16 34.13
C LEU A 173 -8.27 -16.52 35.41
N ASP A 174 -9.48 -15.96 35.33
CA ASP A 174 -10.19 -15.36 36.48
C ASP A 174 -10.48 -16.38 37.61
N LYS A 175 -10.48 -17.68 37.30
CA LYS A 175 -10.74 -18.77 38.26
C LYS A 175 -9.47 -19.49 38.72
N ALA A 176 -8.34 -19.24 38.08
CA ALA A 176 -7.09 -19.92 38.37
C ALA A 176 -6.55 -19.46 39.74
N GLN A 177 -6.13 -20.42 40.56
CA GLN A 177 -5.58 -20.15 41.90
C GLN A 177 -4.09 -20.46 41.99
N ASN A 178 -3.58 -21.29 41.08
CA ASN A 178 -2.17 -21.70 41.03
C ASN A 178 -1.41 -20.86 39.99
N VAL A 179 -0.22 -20.39 40.36
CA VAL A 179 0.70 -19.63 39.49
C VAL A 179 1.05 -20.43 38.23
N GLU A 180 1.23 -21.75 38.33
CA GLU A 180 1.56 -22.58 37.17
C GLU A 180 0.42 -22.61 36.13
N GLU A 181 -0.83 -22.66 36.59
CA GLU A 181 -2.02 -22.61 35.73
C GLU A 181 -2.17 -21.25 35.06
N ILE A 182 -1.93 -20.18 35.82
CA ILE A 182 -1.92 -18.80 35.31
C ILE A 182 -0.93 -18.66 34.16
N LEU A 183 0.33 -19.05 34.37
CA LEU A 183 1.38 -18.96 33.36
C LEU A 183 1.05 -19.78 32.10
N LYS A 184 0.43 -20.96 32.25
CA LYS A 184 -0.02 -21.79 31.12
C LYS A 184 -1.12 -21.10 30.31
N VAL A 185 -2.12 -20.51 30.97
CA VAL A 185 -3.22 -19.80 30.30
C VAL A 185 -2.73 -18.52 29.64
N GLU A 186 -1.84 -17.76 30.29
CA GLU A 186 -1.23 -16.55 29.72
C GLU A 186 -0.48 -16.85 28.43
N LYS A 187 0.35 -17.90 28.40
CA LYS A 187 1.07 -18.33 27.19
C LYS A 187 0.12 -18.63 26.02
N GLU A 188 -1.00 -19.31 26.29
CA GLU A 188 -1.99 -19.58 25.25
C GLU A 188 -2.77 -18.32 24.83
N LEU A 189 -3.03 -17.40 25.76
CA LEU A 189 -3.64 -16.11 25.45
C LEU A 189 -2.73 -15.27 24.53
N GLU A 190 -1.42 -15.25 24.76
CA GLU A 190 -0.46 -14.61 23.87
C GLU A 190 -0.51 -15.19 22.46
N ARG A 191 -0.53 -16.53 22.35
CA ARG A 191 -0.66 -17.23 21.06
C ARG A 191 -1.96 -16.89 20.34
N LEU A 192 -3.08 -16.83 21.07
CA LEU A 192 -4.38 -16.46 20.52
C LEU A 192 -4.41 -14.99 20.08
N ASN A 193 -3.81 -14.08 20.83
CA ASN A 193 -3.72 -12.66 20.47
C ASN A 193 -2.96 -12.50 19.15
N ALA A 194 -1.78 -13.12 19.03
CA ALA A 194 -1.02 -13.10 17.78
C ALA A 194 -1.82 -13.66 16.59
N THR A 195 -2.61 -14.71 16.82
CA THR A 195 -3.49 -15.29 15.79
C THR A 195 -4.61 -14.32 15.39
N ILE A 196 -5.24 -13.66 16.37
CA ILE A 196 -6.29 -12.67 16.14
C ILE A 196 -5.75 -11.49 15.32
N ASP A 197 -4.58 -10.97 15.69
CA ASP A 197 -3.97 -9.83 15.02
C ASP A 197 -3.57 -10.17 13.58
N LEU A 198 -3.03 -11.37 13.36
CA LEU A 198 -2.75 -11.88 12.03
C LEU A 198 -4.01 -11.97 11.15
N LEU A 199 -5.09 -12.56 11.69
CA LEU A 199 -6.36 -12.72 10.96
C LEU A 199 -6.99 -11.36 10.63
N LYS A 200 -6.97 -10.42 11.58
CA LYS A 200 -7.42 -9.03 11.35
C LYS A 200 -6.61 -8.35 10.26
N GLY A 201 -5.29 -8.43 10.33
CA GLY A 201 -4.39 -7.87 9.31
C GLY A 201 -4.67 -8.44 7.91
N GLN A 202 -4.93 -9.75 7.81
CA GLN A 202 -5.31 -10.39 6.56
C GLN A 202 -6.66 -9.90 6.03
N LEU A 203 -7.69 -9.82 6.88
CA LEU A 203 -9.00 -9.32 6.50
C LEU A 203 -8.94 -7.86 6.03
N ASN A 204 -8.19 -7.01 6.74
CA ASN A 204 -7.95 -5.62 6.33
C ASN A 204 -7.25 -5.55 4.97
N LYS A 205 -6.23 -6.40 4.73
CA LYS A 205 -5.57 -6.50 3.42
C LYS A 205 -6.55 -6.87 2.31
N TYR A 206 -7.38 -7.90 2.49
CA TYR A 206 -8.38 -8.29 1.49
C TYR A 206 -9.39 -7.17 1.25
N SER A 207 -9.88 -6.54 2.31
CA SER A 207 -10.79 -5.38 2.21
C SER A 207 -10.17 -4.29 1.33
N HIS A 208 -8.91 -3.92 1.58
CA HIS A 208 -8.22 -2.93 0.75
C HIS A 208 -8.07 -3.36 -0.71
N LEU A 209 -7.79 -4.64 -0.98
CA LEU A 209 -7.62 -5.16 -2.35
C LEU A 209 -8.94 -5.30 -3.12
N VAL A 210 -10.06 -5.44 -2.42
CA VAL A 210 -11.40 -5.44 -3.02
C VAL A 210 -11.84 -4.00 -3.31
N THR A 211 -11.64 -3.07 -2.37
CA THR A 211 -11.97 -1.65 -2.56
C THR A 211 -11.12 -1.00 -3.64
N TYR A 212 -9.81 -1.31 -3.67
CA TYR A 212 -8.86 -0.73 -4.62
C TYR A 212 -8.23 -1.80 -5.51
N SER A 213 -8.36 -1.60 -6.81
CA SER A 213 -7.67 -2.36 -7.83
C SER A 213 -6.22 -1.90 -7.95
N THR A 214 -5.32 -2.85 -8.24
CA THR A 214 -3.89 -2.56 -8.43
C THR A 214 -3.57 -2.55 -9.91
N ILE A 215 -3.03 -1.44 -10.43
CA ILE A 215 -2.57 -1.33 -11.81
C ILE A 215 -1.04 -1.25 -11.79
N ASN A 216 -0.40 -2.21 -12.44
CA ASN A 216 1.04 -2.28 -12.64
C ASN A 216 1.35 -1.91 -14.09
N VAL A 217 2.02 -0.78 -14.27
CA VAL A 217 2.42 -0.27 -15.58
C VAL A 217 3.92 -0.43 -15.72
N HIS A 218 4.36 -1.12 -16.75
CA HIS A 218 5.75 -1.18 -17.18
C HIS A 218 5.95 -0.22 -18.35
N LEU A 219 6.90 0.67 -18.20
CA LEU A 219 7.26 1.71 -19.16
C LEU A 219 8.51 1.27 -19.90
N ASN A 220 8.41 1.21 -21.23
CA ASN A 220 9.53 0.99 -22.12
C ASN A 220 9.72 2.24 -22.99
N LEU A 221 10.97 2.64 -23.16
CA LEU A 221 11.31 3.67 -24.14
C LEU A 221 11.17 3.06 -25.54
N ARG A 222 10.74 3.90 -26.50
CA ARG A 222 10.72 3.49 -27.89
C ARG A 222 12.15 3.34 -28.42
N ASP A 223 12.47 2.17 -28.96
CA ASP A 223 13.73 1.94 -29.66
C ASP A 223 13.77 2.83 -30.91
N LYS A 224 14.53 3.92 -30.84
CA LYS A 224 14.86 4.72 -32.02
C LYS A 224 15.99 3.99 -32.75
N PRO A 225 15.80 3.58 -34.02
CA PRO A 225 16.87 2.93 -34.77
C PRO A 225 18.08 3.88 -34.81
N GLY A 226 19.25 3.37 -34.39
CA GLY A 226 20.47 4.17 -34.30
C GLY A 226 20.85 4.76 -35.66
N VAL A 227 21.58 5.89 -35.64
CA VAL A 227 21.99 6.65 -36.85
C VAL A 227 22.66 5.77 -37.91
N LEU A 228 23.35 4.71 -37.48
CA LEU A 228 24.04 3.75 -38.34
C LEU A 228 23.12 2.90 -39.23
N SER A 229 21.85 2.74 -38.85
CA SER A 229 20.89 1.91 -39.61
C SER A 229 20.29 2.62 -40.83
N TYR A 230 20.35 3.96 -40.90
CA TYR A 230 19.71 4.73 -41.96
C TYR A 230 20.35 4.52 -43.35
N PRO A 231 21.68 4.64 -43.52
CA PRO A 231 22.35 4.25 -44.76
C PRO A 231 22.08 2.80 -45.21
N LEU A 232 22.00 1.84 -44.29
CA LEU A 232 21.70 0.43 -44.63
C LEU A 232 20.27 0.22 -45.15
N ILE A 233 19.28 0.87 -44.52
CA ILE A 233 17.88 0.85 -44.98
C ILE A 233 17.75 1.52 -46.36
N GLY A 234 18.50 2.61 -46.58
CA GLY A 234 18.58 3.30 -47.87
C GLY A 234 19.16 2.41 -48.97
N LEU A 235 20.30 1.75 -48.70
CA LEU A 235 20.92 0.79 -49.62
C LEU A 235 20.00 -0.39 -49.93
N TYR A 236 19.36 -0.99 -48.91
CA TYR A 236 18.43 -2.10 -49.11
C TYR A 236 17.24 -1.71 -50.00
N LYS A 237 16.64 -0.53 -49.79
CA LYS A 237 15.57 -0.02 -50.66
C LYS A 237 16.06 0.23 -52.08
N GLY A 238 17.26 0.79 -52.25
CA GLY A 238 17.86 1.04 -53.56
C GLY A 238 18.13 -0.25 -54.34
N VAL A 239 18.74 -1.24 -53.69
CA VAL A 239 18.96 -2.57 -54.27
C VAL A 239 17.62 -3.22 -54.62
N ARG A 240 16.64 -3.22 -53.72
CA ARG A 240 15.32 -3.81 -54.00
C ARG A 240 14.62 -3.12 -55.18
N TRP A 241 14.74 -1.80 -55.33
CA TRP A 241 14.22 -1.06 -56.48
C TRP A 241 14.91 -1.48 -57.79
N LEU A 242 16.22 -1.73 -57.74
CA LEU A 242 17.01 -2.11 -58.91
C LEU A 242 16.70 -3.53 -59.42
N PHE A 243 16.24 -4.43 -58.54
CA PHE A 243 15.97 -5.84 -58.86
C PHE A 243 14.48 -6.22 -58.93
N VAL A 244 13.55 -5.32 -58.56
CA VAL A 244 12.09 -5.52 -58.66
C VAL A 244 11.51 -4.58 -59.73
N ARG A 245 12.15 -4.56 -60.89
CA ARG A 245 11.65 -3.88 -62.08
C ARG A 245 11.64 -4.88 -63.22
N ASN A 246 10.71 -5.83 -63.12
CA ASN A 246 10.22 -6.66 -64.22
C ASN A 246 8.71 -6.78 -64.07
#